data_AF-A0AAW1TZR5-F1
#
_entry.id   AF-A0AAW1TZR5-F1
#
_cell.length_a   1.000
_cell.length_b   1.000
_cell.length_c   1.000
_cell.angle_alpha   90.00
_cell.angle_beta   90.00
_cell.angle_gamma   90.00
#
_symmetry.space_group_name_H-M   'P 1'
#
loop_
_entity.id
_entity.type
_entity.pdbx_description
1 polymer ?
#
loop_
_entity_poly.entity_id
_entity_poly.type
_entity_poly.pdbx_seq_one_letter_code
_entity_poly.pdbx_strand_id
1 'polypeptide(L)'
;MVKVAITQKWQNQWQMSGAKLRLIKYDVKPWPDKTKNRKHQVLINRLRLGHTNLTHSYLLNHTEEPMFDLCGTKLSVQHLFTDCPKYVVQRNNFDFPPGFHSIIGRNFNIPNILNFLKCIDIITKL
;
A
#
# COMPACT_ATOMS: atom_id res chain seq x y z
N MET A 1 13.28 10.25 29.92
CA MET A 1 12.39 9.21 30.47
C MET A 1 10.93 9.33 30.00
N VAL A 2 10.27 10.50 30.09
CA VAL A 2 8.84 10.64 29.72
C VAL A 2 8.52 10.32 28.24
N LYS A 3 9.30 10.83 27.27
CA LYS A 3 9.06 10.56 25.83
C LYS A 3 9.08 9.07 25.49
N VAL A 4 10.00 8.31 26.09
CA VAL A 4 10.13 6.86 25.86
C VAL A 4 8.90 6.12 26.38
N ALA A 5 8.43 6.46 27.58
CA ALA A 5 7.23 5.85 28.16
C ALA A 5 5.97 6.14 27.32
N ILE A 6 5.82 7.37 26.83
CA ILE A 6 4.71 7.75 25.94
C ILE A 6 4.78 6.96 24.63
N THR A 7 5.95 6.92 23.98
CA THR A 7 6.14 6.16 22.73
C THR A 7 5.85 4.68 22.94
N GLN A 8 6.29 4.08 24.04
CA GLN A 8 6.03 2.67 24.34
C GLN A 8 4.54 2.40 24.54
N LYS A 9 3.83 3.28 25.26
CA LYS A 9 2.38 3.16 25.45
C LYS A 9 1.63 3.19 24.11
N TRP A 10 1.97 4.15 23.24
CA TRP A 10 1.40 4.23 21.89
C TRP A 10 1.76 3.01 21.05
N GLN A 11 3.00 2.52 21.15
CA GLN A 11 3.44 1.33 20.43
C GLN A 11 2.62 0.10 20.83
N ASN A 12 2.37 -0.11 22.13
CA ASN A 12 1.56 -1.21 22.63
C ASN A 12 0.11 -1.11 22.12
N GLN A 13 -0.50 0.07 22.20
CA GLN A 13 -1.85 0.30 21.68
C GLN A 13 -1.94 0.06 20.17
N TRP A 14 -0.94 0.53 19.43
CA TRP A 14 -0.87 0.34 17.98
C TRP A 14 -0.75 -1.13 17.60
N GLN A 15 0.09 -1.89 18.29
CA GLN A 15 0.25 -3.33 18.07
C GLN A 15 -1.03 -4.11 18.38
N MET A 16 -1.81 -3.69 19.36
CA MET A 16 -3.10 -4.31 19.68
C MET A 16 -4.25 -3.85 18.78
N SER A 17 -4.06 -2.82 17.95
CA SER A 17 -5.14 -2.26 17.12
C SER A 17 -5.55 -3.18 15.96
N GLY A 18 -6.85 -3.23 15.64
CA GLY A 18 -7.35 -3.90 14.43
C GLY A 18 -7.16 -3.11 13.13
N ALA A 19 -6.38 -2.02 13.15
CA ALA A 19 -6.24 -1.13 12.00
C ALA A 19 -5.51 -1.82 10.84
N LYS A 20 -6.08 -1.75 9.63
CA LYS A 20 -5.47 -2.33 8.41
C LYS A 20 -4.05 -1.81 8.15
N LEU A 21 -3.80 -0.52 8.42
CA LEU A 21 -2.50 0.11 8.22
C LEU A 21 -1.40 -0.50 9.12
N ARG A 22 -1.74 -1.12 10.25
CA ARG A 22 -0.80 -1.82 11.14
C ARG A 22 -0.01 -2.92 10.41
N LEU A 23 -0.63 -3.56 9.41
CA LEU A 23 0.01 -4.61 8.61
C LEU A 23 1.17 -4.09 7.76
N ILE A 24 1.19 -2.79 7.45
CA ILE A 24 2.25 -2.13 6.67
C ILE A 24 3.18 -1.33 7.59
N LYS A 25 2.63 -0.80 8.68
CA LYS A 25 3.28 0.08 9.62
C LYS A 25 3.39 -0.60 10.98
N TYR A 26 4.53 -1.22 11.28
CA TYR A 26 4.69 -1.96 12.54
C TYR A 26 4.93 -1.07 13.77
N ASP A 27 5.40 0.16 13.57
CA ASP A 27 5.70 1.08 14.66
C ASP A 27 5.08 2.46 14.51
N VAL A 28 5.01 3.17 15.62
CA VAL A 28 4.42 4.52 15.71
C VAL A 28 5.36 5.65 15.29
N LYS A 29 6.61 5.35 14.88
CA LYS A 29 7.55 6.40 14.47
C LYS A 29 7.07 7.04 13.16
N PRO A 30 7.44 8.29 12.84
CA PRO A 30 7.07 8.92 11.57
C PRO A 30 7.45 8.08 10.34
N TRP A 31 6.70 8.25 9.25
CA TRP A 31 7.12 7.74 7.95
C TRP A 31 8.38 8.49 7.49
N PRO A 32 9.31 7.82 6.79
CA PRO A 32 10.48 8.50 6.27
C PRO A 32 10.08 9.45 5.14
N ASP A 33 10.64 10.66 5.18
CA ASP A 33 10.47 11.63 4.12
C ASP A 33 11.41 11.29 2.96
N LYS A 34 10.91 10.49 2.01
CA LYS A 34 11.69 10.03 0.85
C LYS A 34 11.54 10.91 -0.39
N THR A 35 10.70 11.95 -0.36
CA THR A 35 10.43 12.78 -1.55
C THR A 35 9.81 14.12 -1.16
N LYS A 36 10.31 15.20 -1.76
CA LYS A 36 9.68 16.53 -1.68
C LYS A 36 8.53 16.71 -2.69
N ASN A 37 8.36 15.78 -3.64
CA ASN A 37 7.30 15.84 -4.62
C ASN A 37 5.96 15.42 -3.99
N ARG A 38 5.04 16.38 -3.86
CA ARG A 38 3.69 16.19 -3.33
C ARG A 38 2.91 15.07 -4.03
N LYS A 39 3.02 14.94 -5.36
CA LYS A 39 2.32 13.88 -6.11
C LYS A 39 2.77 12.49 -5.68
N HIS A 40 4.06 12.30 -5.47
CA HIS A 40 4.61 11.02 -4.99
C HIS A 40 4.17 10.71 -3.56
N GLN A 41 4.13 11.71 -2.67
CA GLN A 41 3.63 11.54 -1.31
C GLN A 41 2.16 11.10 -1.29
N VAL A 42 1.32 11.77 -2.08
CA VAL A 42 -0.11 11.43 -2.22
C VAL A 42 -0.28 10.01 -2.73
N LEU A 43 0.45 9.63 -3.79
CA LEU A 43 0.38 8.29 -4.36
C LEU A 43 0.73 7.21 -3.31
N ILE A 44 1.85 7.36 -2.60
CA ILE A 44 2.27 6.38 -1.58
C ILE A 44 1.24 6.29 -0.44
N ASN A 45 0.67 7.41 -0.01
CA ASN A 45 -0.35 7.42 1.04
C ASN A 45 -1.64 6.71 0.58
N ARG A 46 -2.09 6.93 -0.66
CA ARG A 46 -3.25 6.21 -1.22
C ARG A 46 -3.00 4.71 -1.31
N LEU A 47 -1.82 4.29 -1.77
CA LEU A 47 -1.43 2.87 -1.81
C LEU A 47 -1.44 2.23 -0.42
N ARG A 48 -0.93 2.93 0.60
CA ARG A 48 -0.91 2.44 1.99
C ARG A 48 -2.29 2.28 2.61
N LEU A 49 -3.19 3.20 2.33
CA LEU A 49 -4.57 3.12 2.79
C LEU A 49 -5.40 2.14 1.94
N GLY A 50 -4.91 1.83 0.74
CA GLY A 50 -5.68 1.11 -0.26
C GLY A 50 -6.84 1.94 -0.81
N HIS A 51 -6.81 3.26 -0.70
CA HIS A 51 -7.87 4.17 -1.16
C HIS A 51 -7.59 4.62 -2.59
N THR A 52 -7.81 3.73 -3.55
CA THR A 52 -7.61 3.98 -4.98
C THR A 52 -8.94 3.87 -5.70
N ASN A 53 -9.09 4.51 -6.87
CA ASN A 53 -10.33 4.40 -7.64
C ASN A 53 -10.67 2.93 -7.91
N LEU A 54 -9.66 2.13 -8.28
CA LEU A 54 -9.77 0.69 -8.47
C LEU A 54 -10.45 -0.08 -7.31
N THR A 55 -10.18 0.32 -6.07
CA THR A 55 -10.60 -0.44 -4.88
C THR A 55 -11.75 0.20 -4.13
N HIS A 56 -12.05 1.48 -4.37
CA HIS A 56 -13.05 2.25 -3.62
C HIS A 56 -14.16 2.86 -4.48
N SER A 57 -14.03 2.83 -5.81
CA SER A 57 -15.07 3.38 -6.71
C SER A 57 -16.44 2.75 -6.49
N TYR A 58 -16.49 1.46 -6.18
CA TYR A 58 -17.76 0.77 -5.93
C TYR A 58 -18.48 1.28 -4.68
N LEU A 59 -17.73 1.66 -3.63
CA LEU A 59 -18.29 2.25 -2.42
C LEU A 59 -18.90 3.63 -2.70
N LEU A 60 -18.24 4.41 -3.57
CA LEU A 60 -18.70 5.74 -3.95
C LEU A 60 -19.92 5.70 -4.88
N ASN A 61 -19.97 4.72 -5.78
CA ASN A 61 -21.04 4.56 -6.76
C ASN A 61 -22.17 3.64 -6.29
N HIS A 62 -22.07 3.09 -5.07
CA HIS A 62 -22.99 2.09 -4.53
C HIS A 62 -23.21 0.88 -5.46
N THR A 63 -22.15 0.48 -6.17
CA THR A 63 -22.16 -0.70 -7.04
C THR A 63 -21.62 -1.92 -6.29
N GLU A 64 -21.75 -3.10 -6.89
CA GLU A 64 -21.16 -4.32 -6.33
C GLU A 64 -19.63 -4.22 -6.20
N GLU A 65 -19.10 -4.91 -5.19
CA GLU A 65 -17.66 -4.97 -4.95
C GLU A 65 -16.97 -5.63 -6.15
N PRO A 66 -15.99 -4.96 -6.79
CA PRO A 66 -15.36 -5.46 -7.99
C PRO A 66 -14.49 -6.68 -7.65
N MET A 67 -14.79 -7.79 -8.32
CA MET A 67 -13.88 -8.92 -8.38
C MET A 67 -12.90 -8.70 -9.52
N PHE A 68 -11.68 -9.22 -9.37
CA PHE A 68 -10.75 -9.27 -10.49
C PHE A 68 -11.12 -10.48 -11.36
N ASP A 69 -11.59 -10.24 -12.59
CA ASP A 69 -12.15 -11.27 -13.50
C ASP A 69 -11.25 -12.50 -13.69
N LEU A 70 -9.93 -12.33 -13.57
CA LEU A 70 -8.94 -13.40 -13.76
C LEU A 70 -8.50 -14.09 -12.46
N CYS A 71 -8.79 -13.52 -11.29
CA CYS A 71 -8.28 -14.01 -10.01
C CYS A 71 -9.37 -14.57 -9.10
N GLY A 72 -10.64 -14.22 -9.35
CA GLY A 72 -11.77 -14.61 -8.48
C GLY A 72 -11.66 -14.05 -7.06
N THR A 73 -10.75 -13.11 -6.81
CA THR A 73 -10.49 -12.51 -5.51
C THR A 73 -10.84 -11.03 -5.51
N LYS A 74 -11.13 -10.50 -4.31
CA LYS A 74 -11.37 -9.06 -4.09
C LYS A 74 -10.19 -8.23 -4.58
N LEU A 75 -10.49 -7.16 -5.31
CA LEU A 75 -9.47 -6.22 -5.76
C LEU A 75 -8.91 -5.42 -4.58
N SER A 76 -7.61 -5.56 -4.34
CA SER A 76 -6.88 -4.76 -3.34
C SER A 76 -5.54 -4.30 -3.88
N VAL A 77 -4.99 -3.22 -3.32
CA VAL A 77 -3.63 -2.77 -3.68
C VAL A 77 -2.61 -3.86 -3.35
N GLN A 78 -2.75 -4.54 -2.20
CA GLN A 78 -1.90 -5.67 -1.85
C GLN A 78 -1.90 -6.75 -2.94
N HIS A 79 -3.08 -7.17 -3.39
CA HIS A 79 -3.23 -8.19 -4.42
C HIS A 79 -2.46 -7.84 -5.70
N LEU A 80 -2.46 -6.57 -6.13
CA LEU A 80 -1.69 -6.13 -7.31
C LEU A 80 -0.18 -6.36 -7.14
N PHE A 81 0.34 -6.07 -5.95
CA PHE A 81 1.78 -6.13 -5.63
C PHE A 81 2.28 -7.51 -5.19
N THR A 82 1.42 -8.44 -4.80
CA THR A 82 1.86 -9.76 -4.30
C THR A 82 1.19 -10.93 -5.00
N ASP A 83 -0.13 -10.91 -5.16
CA ASP A 83 -0.89 -12.15 -5.36
C ASP A 83 -1.44 -12.30 -6.79
N CYS A 84 -1.65 -11.20 -7.52
CA CYS A 84 -2.36 -11.20 -8.79
C CYS A 84 -1.59 -11.99 -9.88
N PRO A 85 -2.11 -13.11 -10.40
CA PRO A 85 -1.44 -13.90 -11.44
C PRO A 85 -1.18 -13.12 -12.72
N LYS A 86 -2.11 -12.20 -13.08
CA LYS A 86 -2.01 -11.34 -14.26
C LYS A 86 -0.72 -10.51 -14.30
N TYR A 87 -0.22 -10.12 -13.14
CA TYR A 87 0.92 -9.20 -13.03
C TYR A 87 2.22 -9.89 -12.59
N VAL A 88 2.28 -11.23 -12.57
CA VAL A 88 3.47 -11.98 -12.12
C VAL A 88 4.71 -11.61 -12.95
N VAL A 89 4.59 -11.61 -14.27
CA VAL A 89 5.72 -11.30 -15.17
C VAL A 89 6.21 -9.87 -14.95
N GLN A 90 5.28 -8.92 -14.87
CA GLN A 90 5.61 -7.51 -14.62
C GLN A 90 6.27 -7.36 -13.25
N ARG A 91 5.75 -8.00 -12.19
CA ARG A 91 6.36 -7.97 -10.86
C ARG A 91 7.77 -8.56 -10.86
N ASN A 92 8.01 -9.65 -11.59
CA ASN A 92 9.34 -10.26 -11.67
C ASN A 92 10.37 -9.36 -12.36
N ASN A 93 9.93 -8.39 -13.17
CA ASN A 93 10.82 -7.39 -13.77
C ASN A 93 11.21 -6.27 -12.79
N PHE A 94 10.64 -6.26 -11.58
CA PHE A 94 10.95 -5.29 -10.54
C PHE A 94 11.47 -6.02 -9.30
N ASP A 95 12.61 -5.59 -8.76
CA ASP A 95 13.21 -6.18 -7.55
C ASP A 95 12.44 -5.79 -6.28
N PHE A 96 11.20 -6.27 -6.16
CA PHE A 96 10.37 -6.03 -4.98
C PHE A 96 10.79 -6.96 -3.84
N PRO A 97 10.95 -6.43 -2.61
CA PRO A 97 11.14 -7.27 -1.44
C PRO A 97 9.90 -8.11 -1.17
N PRO A 98 10.04 -9.27 -0.50
CA PRO A 98 8.92 -10.15 -0.23
C PRO A 98 7.89 -9.46 0.68
N GLY A 99 6.63 -9.55 0.28
CA GLY A 99 5.48 -9.07 1.03
C GLY A 99 5.19 -7.58 0.83
N PHE A 100 3.90 -7.25 0.80
CA PHE A 100 3.40 -5.90 0.53
C PHE A 100 3.92 -4.85 1.51
N HIS A 101 4.03 -5.20 2.79
CA HIS A 101 4.55 -4.31 3.83
C HIS A 101 6.00 -3.88 3.56
N SER A 102 6.82 -4.74 2.95
CA SER A 102 8.21 -4.42 2.62
C SER A 102 8.29 -3.45 1.43
N ILE A 103 7.36 -3.57 0.48
CA ILE A 103 7.30 -2.76 -0.74
C ILE A 103 6.90 -1.32 -0.42
N ILE A 104 5.79 -1.11 0.32
CA ILE A 104 5.21 0.22 0.57
C ILE A 104 5.39 0.75 2.00
N GLY A 105 6.05 -0.03 2.87
CA GLY A 105 6.30 0.31 4.28
C GLY A 105 7.36 1.38 4.46
N ARG A 106 8.27 1.20 5.42
CA ARG A 106 9.28 2.23 5.75
C ARG A 106 10.33 2.36 4.64
N ASN A 107 10.84 1.25 4.12
CA ASN A 107 11.98 1.26 3.20
C ASN A 107 11.60 1.26 1.71
N PHE A 108 10.40 1.74 1.38
CA PHE A 108 9.88 1.79 0.01
C PHE A 108 10.78 2.51 -1.00
N ASN A 109 10.71 2.10 -2.27
CA ASN A 109 11.42 2.69 -3.39
C ASN A 109 10.42 3.33 -4.36
N ILE A 110 10.37 4.66 -4.39
CA ILE A 110 9.38 5.42 -5.18
C ILE A 110 9.54 5.17 -6.69
N PRO A 111 10.73 5.33 -7.30
CA PRO A 111 10.91 5.03 -8.72
C PRO A 111 10.43 3.63 -9.10
N ASN A 112 10.77 2.62 -8.30
CA ASN A 112 10.41 1.23 -8.58
C ASN A 112 8.88 1.04 -8.57
N ILE A 113 8.21 1.56 -7.52
CA ILE A 113 6.75 1.54 -7.41
C ILE A 113 6.09 2.27 -8.58
N LEU A 114 6.55 3.48 -8.92
CA LEU A 114 5.97 4.26 -10.01
C LEU A 114 6.13 3.57 -11.37
N ASN A 115 7.30 3.01 -11.64
CA ASN A 115 7.55 2.32 -12.91
C ASN A 115 6.71 1.06 -13.04
N PHE A 116 6.52 0.31 -11.96
CA PHE A 116 5.58 -0.81 -11.94
C PHE A 116 4.14 -0.36 -12.24
N LEU A 117 3.66 0.67 -11.55
CA LEU A 117 2.29 1.18 -11.75
C LEU A 117 2.05 1.72 -13.16
N LYS A 118 3.09 2.28 -13.81
CA LYS A 118 3.06 2.66 -15.24
C LYS A 118 3.01 1.41 -16.13
N CYS A 119 3.83 0.40 -15.83
CA CYS A 119 3.92 -0.83 -16.61
C CYS A 119 2.58 -1.59 -16.66
N ILE A 120 1.81 -1.56 -15.57
CA ILE A 120 0.49 -2.20 -15.51
C ILE A 120 -0.68 -1.25 -15.87
N ASP A 121 -0.37 -0.02 -16.29
CA ASP A 121 -1.31 1.03 -16.72
C ASP A 121 -2.44 1.33 -15.74
N ILE A 122 -2.11 1.48 -14.45
CA ILE A 122 -3.09 1.81 -13.41
C ILE A 122 -2.85 3.16 -12.72
N ILE A 123 -1.78 3.90 -13.07
CA ILE A 123 -1.49 5.19 -12.43
C ILE A 123 -2.68 6.15 -12.51
N THR A 124 -3.41 6.13 -13.61
CA THR A 124 -4.60 6.98 -13.84
C THR A 124 -5.79 6.58 -12.96
N LYS A 125 -5.75 5.39 -12.35
CA LYS A 125 -6.81 4.80 -11.53
C LYS A 125 -6.44 4.77 -10.03
N LEU A 126 -5.37 5.46 -9.63
CA LEU A 126 -4.90 5.62 -8.24
C LEU A 126 -5.34 6.94 -7.60
#